data_AF-A0A7X7UHR6-F1
#
_entry.id   AF-A0A7X7UHR6-F1
#
_cell.length_a   1.000
_cell.length_b   1.000
_cell.length_c   1.000
_cell.angle_alpha   90.00
_cell.angle_beta   90.00
_cell.angle_gamma   90.00
#
_symmetry.space_group_name_H-M   'P 1'
#
loop_
_entity.id
_entity.type
_entity.pdbx_description
1 polymer ?
#
loop_
_entity_poly.entity_id
_entity_poly.type
_entity_poly.pdbx_seq_one_letter_code
_entity_poly.pdbx_strand_id
1 'polypeptide(L)'
;MELIWAIFTERPYLDSYKTLKDHAARARSWPQWREKALTFVRDQIETEKRKSKTDRYTWGRSADHSTLVEIFLFEGDAEAAWNEAKTGECSDNIWMRLAEIREKDHPEDTLSVYKAHIDLIVAQTNDNAYREAVRYLDKIRGLMERLGKADDFPTYLNSVREKN
;
A
#
# COMPACT_ATOMS: atom_id res chain seq x y z
N MET A 1 0.24 9.77 28.66
CA MET A 1 0.45 9.99 27.22
C MET A 1 1.91 9.79 26.81
N GLU A 2 2.88 10.40 27.51
CA GLU A 2 4.32 10.25 27.22
C GLU A 2 4.82 8.80 27.12
N LEU A 3 4.36 7.89 28.00
CA LEU A 3 4.76 6.47 27.94
C LEU A 3 4.27 5.75 26.68
N ILE A 4 3.05 6.05 26.22
CA ILE A 4 2.47 5.46 24.99
C ILE A 4 3.15 6.06 23.76
N TRP A 5 3.50 7.35 23.82
CA TRP A 5 4.31 8.01 22.79
C TRP A 5 5.69 7.36 22.68
N ALA A 6 6.37 7.07 23.79
CA ALA A 6 7.67 6.38 23.78
C ALA A 6 7.57 4.99 23.10
N ILE A 7 6.55 4.20 23.44
CA ILE A 7 6.28 2.89 22.81
C ILE A 7 6.05 3.05 21.30
N PHE A 8 5.31 4.08 20.89
CA PHE A 8 5.08 4.38 19.48
C PHE A 8 6.37 4.79 18.76
N THR A 9 7.23 5.61 19.37
CA THR A 9 8.50 6.03 18.77
C THR A 9 9.52 4.90 18.65
N GLU A 10 9.48 3.91 19.56
CA GLU A 10 10.32 2.72 19.46
C GLU A 10 9.86 1.78 18.34
N ARG A 11 8.54 1.65 18.17
CA ARG A 11 7.92 0.76 17.18
C ARG A 11 6.70 1.43 16.57
N PRO A 12 6.84 2.24 15.52
CA PRO A 12 5.72 2.84 14.84
C PRO A 12 5.11 1.80 13.92
N TYR A 13 4.25 0.97 14.49
CA TYR A 13 3.45 -0.03 13.80
C TYR A 13 1.97 0.26 14.05
N LEU A 14 1.11 -0.42 13.30
CA LEU A 14 -0.33 -0.23 13.43
C LEU A 14 -0.85 -0.48 14.87
N ASP A 15 -0.29 -1.46 15.58
CA ASP A 15 -0.74 -1.81 16.93
C ASP A 15 -0.40 -0.75 17.98
N SER A 16 0.79 -0.14 17.91
CA SER A 16 1.16 0.97 18.79
C SER A 16 0.37 2.23 18.44
N TYR A 17 0.05 2.45 17.16
CA TYR A 17 -0.85 3.52 16.72
C TYR A 17 -2.27 3.36 17.27
N LYS A 18 -2.85 2.15 17.22
CA LYS A 18 -4.17 1.84 17.81
C LYS A 18 -4.18 2.13 19.31
N THR A 19 -3.13 1.69 20.01
CA THR A 19 -2.98 1.97 21.44
C THR A 19 -2.91 3.48 21.71
N LEU A 20 -2.12 4.22 20.93
CA LEU A 20 -2.04 5.68 21.03
C LEU A 20 -3.41 6.33 20.79
N LYS A 21 -4.15 5.88 19.77
CA LYS A 21 -5.51 6.35 19.47
C LYS A 21 -6.46 6.14 20.62
N ASP A 22 -6.51 4.96 21.20
CA ASP A 22 -7.44 4.64 22.29
C ASP A 22 -7.18 5.52 23.52
N HIS A 23 -5.92 5.74 23.88
CA HIS A 23 -5.55 6.59 24.99
C HIS A 23 -5.79 8.09 24.71
N ALA A 24 -5.45 8.57 23.51
CA ALA A 24 -5.65 9.96 23.12
C ALA A 24 -7.14 10.31 22.91
N ALA A 25 -7.95 9.35 22.45
CA ALA A 25 -9.40 9.49 22.33
C ALA A 25 -10.04 9.67 23.71
N ARG A 26 -9.62 8.89 24.72
CA ARG A 26 -10.05 9.08 26.12
C ARG A 26 -9.67 10.44 26.67
N ALA A 27 -8.52 10.98 26.26
CA ALA A 27 -8.04 12.30 26.64
C ALA A 27 -8.62 13.45 25.78
N ARG A 28 -9.51 13.18 24.82
CA ARG A 28 -10.06 14.14 23.83
C ARG A 28 -9.00 14.97 23.09
N SER A 29 -7.76 14.50 23.03
CA SER A 29 -6.63 15.17 22.38
C SER A 29 -6.16 14.43 21.12
N TRP A 30 -6.97 13.48 20.62
CA TRP A 30 -6.63 12.66 19.46
C TRP A 30 -6.15 13.43 18.23
N PRO A 31 -6.79 14.53 17.78
CA PRO A 31 -6.34 15.23 16.58
C PRO A 31 -4.89 15.70 16.64
N GLN A 32 -4.45 16.21 17.80
CA GLN A 32 -3.08 16.68 18.01
C GLN A 32 -2.07 15.52 18.02
N TRP A 33 -2.43 14.41 18.66
CA TRP A 33 -1.56 13.22 18.71
C TRP A 33 -1.50 12.47 17.37
N ARG A 34 -2.59 12.46 16.61
CA ARG A 34 -2.64 11.92 15.25
C ARG A 34 -1.66 12.64 14.34
N GLU A 35 -1.73 13.97 14.28
CA GLU A 35 -0.83 14.76 13.43
C GLU A 35 0.63 14.57 13.86
N LYS A 36 0.90 14.59 15.17
CA LYS A 36 2.24 14.33 15.70
C LYS A 36 2.77 12.94 15.31
N ALA A 37 1.93 11.90 15.40
CA ALA A 37 2.28 10.53 15.03
C ALA A 37 2.56 10.40 13.52
N LEU A 38 1.71 10.98 12.67
CA LEU A 38 1.88 10.95 11.22
C LEU A 38 3.17 11.68 10.79
N THR A 39 3.45 12.86 11.37
CA THR A 39 4.69 13.59 11.11
C THR A 39 5.92 12.79 11.55
N PHE A 40 5.86 12.14 12.71
CA PHE A 40 6.96 11.28 13.18
C PHE A 40 7.22 10.09 12.25
N VAL A 41 6.17 9.40 11.80
CA VAL A 41 6.30 8.27 10.86
C VAL A 41 6.89 8.75 9.53
N ARG A 42 6.44 9.89 9.00
CA ARG A 42 7.00 10.48 7.77
C ARG A 42 8.48 10.85 7.91
N ASP A 43 8.86 11.49 9.02
CA ASP A 43 10.25 11.88 9.30
C ASP A 43 11.17 10.66 9.47
N GLN A 44 10.68 9.60 10.12
CA GLN A 44 11.41 8.35 10.22
C GLN A 44 11.60 7.69 8.85
N ILE A 45 10.56 7.62 8.02
CA ILE A 45 10.65 7.08 6.66
C ILE A 45 11.69 7.86 5.86
N GLU A 46 11.67 9.20 5.92
CA GLU A 46 12.66 10.03 5.24
C GLU A 46 14.08 9.80 5.77
N THR A 47 14.24 9.68 7.08
CA THR A 47 15.53 9.40 7.73
C THR A 47 16.08 8.04 7.31
N GLU A 48 15.26 7.00 7.28
CA GLU A 48 15.67 5.66 6.84
C GLU A 48 15.96 5.63 5.33
N LYS A 49 15.22 6.38 4.49
CA LYS A 49 15.49 6.55 3.06
C LYS A 49 16.82 7.28 2.80
N ARG A 50 17.18 8.25 3.64
CA ARG A 50 18.49 8.93 3.58
C ARG A 50 19.62 7.98 3.99
N LYS A 51 19.45 7.16 5.03
CA LYS A 51 20.44 6.17 5.46
C LYS A 51 20.64 5.04 4.44
N SER A 52 19.57 4.52 3.83
CA SER A 52 19.67 3.46 2.82
C SER A 52 20.40 3.92 1.55
N LYS A 53 20.33 5.22 1.20
CA LYS A 53 21.13 5.80 0.12
C LYS A 53 22.64 5.83 0.43
N THR A 54 23.02 5.92 1.69
CA THR A 54 24.43 5.95 2.12
C THR A 54 25.00 4.54 2.28
N ASP A 55 24.22 3.59 2.81
CA ASP A 55 24.64 2.20 3.02
C ASP A 55 24.02 1.24 1.99
N ARG A 56 24.77 0.94 0.91
CA ARG A 56 24.39 -0.02 -0.15
C ARG A 56 24.17 -1.47 0.32
N TYR A 57 24.33 -1.76 1.62
CA TYR A 57 24.23 -3.08 2.23
C TYR A 57 22.91 -3.34 3.00
N THR A 58 22.02 -2.36 3.15
CA THR A 58 20.71 -2.57 3.82
C THR A 58 19.64 -3.12 2.88
N TRP A 59 19.89 -4.33 2.36
CA TRP A 59 18.96 -5.13 1.53
C TRP A 59 17.79 -5.72 2.35
N GLY A 60 17.09 -4.91 3.15
CA GLY A 60 15.99 -5.42 3.98
C GLY A 60 15.24 -4.43 4.87
N ARG A 61 15.61 -3.15 4.87
CA ARG A 61 14.80 -2.06 5.43
C ARG A 61 14.56 -1.04 4.34
N SER A 62 13.78 -1.42 3.34
CA SER A 62 13.10 -0.40 2.53
C SER A 62 12.31 0.49 3.50
N ALA A 63 12.46 1.80 3.33
CA ALA A 63 11.76 2.78 4.14
C ALA A 63 10.28 2.71 3.79
N ASP A 64 9.63 1.76 4.42
CA ASP A 64 8.36 1.22 4.01
C ASP A 64 7.27 2.19 4.46
N HIS A 65 6.73 2.95 3.50
CA HIS A 65 5.49 3.71 3.66
C HIS A 65 4.31 2.80 4.06
N SER A 66 4.53 1.49 4.09
CA SER A 66 3.69 0.44 4.67
C SER A 66 2.97 0.82 5.94
N THR A 67 3.68 1.26 6.97
CA THR A 67 3.05 1.65 8.24
C THR A 67 2.06 2.79 8.03
N LEU A 68 2.44 3.77 7.22
CA LEU A 68 1.62 4.96 6.99
C LEU A 68 0.35 4.59 6.21
N VAL A 69 0.49 3.74 5.18
CA VAL A 69 -0.64 3.19 4.41
C VAL A 69 -1.57 2.38 5.32
N GLU A 70 -1.03 1.51 6.18
CA GLU A 70 -1.83 0.74 7.15
C GLU A 70 -2.58 1.62 8.14
N ILE A 71 -1.95 2.71 8.61
CA ILE A 71 -2.60 3.70 9.48
C ILE A 71 -3.77 4.36 8.76
N PHE A 72 -3.58 4.84 7.54
CA PHE A 72 -4.67 5.48 6.76
C PHE A 72 -5.79 4.49 6.43
N LEU A 73 -5.45 3.25 6.08
CA LEU A 73 -6.42 2.17 5.88
C LEU A 73 -7.23 1.87 7.15
N PHE A 74 -6.57 1.87 8.31
CA PHE A 74 -7.25 1.69 9.60
C PHE A 74 -8.16 2.88 9.98
N GLU A 75 -7.83 4.09 9.54
CA GLU A 75 -8.68 5.26 9.69
C GLU A 75 -9.85 5.30 8.71
N GLY A 76 -9.85 4.41 7.70
CA GLY A 76 -10.85 4.37 6.64
C GLY A 76 -10.59 5.40 5.53
N ASP A 77 -9.41 6.03 5.52
CA ASP A 77 -9.03 7.04 4.54
C ASP A 77 -8.22 6.38 3.41
N ALA A 78 -8.93 5.70 2.51
CA ALA A 78 -8.34 5.00 1.39
C ALA A 78 -7.67 5.94 0.37
N GLU A 79 -8.14 7.19 0.26
CA GLU A 79 -7.54 8.20 -0.62
C GLU A 79 -6.19 8.67 -0.08
N ALA A 80 -6.10 8.99 1.21
CA ALA A 80 -4.83 9.37 1.84
C ALA A 80 -3.82 8.22 1.77
N ALA A 81 -4.28 6.99 2.05
CA ALA A 81 -3.47 5.78 1.91
C ALA A 81 -2.87 5.65 0.49
N TRP A 82 -3.67 5.95 -0.55
CA TRP A 82 -3.23 5.89 -1.94
C TRP A 82 -2.23 6.97 -2.32
N ASN A 83 -2.46 8.22 -1.88
CA ASN A 83 -1.52 9.31 -2.15
C ASN A 83 -0.17 9.06 -1.49
N GLU A 84 -0.15 8.48 -0.29
CA GLU A 84 1.09 8.10 0.39
C GLU A 84 1.78 6.94 -0.31
N ALA A 85 1.03 5.94 -0.77
CA ALA A 85 1.57 4.83 -1.53
C ALA A 85 2.20 5.27 -2.86
N LYS A 86 1.63 6.30 -3.51
CA LYS A 86 2.15 6.91 -4.74
C LYS A 86 3.38 7.79 -4.49
N THR A 87 3.44 8.46 -3.34
CA THR A 87 4.55 9.36 -2.97
C THR A 87 5.76 8.58 -2.48
N GLY A 88 5.51 7.44 -1.83
CA GLY A 88 6.52 6.49 -1.38
C GLY A 88 6.82 5.40 -2.39
N GLU A 89 8.02 4.82 -2.31
CA GLU A 89 8.25 3.50 -2.92
C GLU A 89 7.62 2.47 -1.97
N CYS A 90 6.38 2.06 -2.26
CA CYS A 90 5.72 0.99 -1.53
C CYS A 90 6.02 -0.37 -2.15
N SER A 91 6.10 -1.39 -1.31
CA SER A 91 6.17 -2.78 -1.75
C SER A 91 4.89 -3.20 -2.47
N ASP A 92 5.02 -4.08 -3.46
CA ASP A 92 3.91 -4.56 -4.28
C ASP A 92 2.75 -5.13 -3.44
N ASN A 93 3.07 -5.82 -2.34
CA ASN A 93 2.08 -6.39 -1.42
C ASN A 93 1.12 -5.34 -0.85
N ILE A 94 1.59 -4.11 -0.65
CA ILE A 94 0.77 -3.03 -0.11
C ILE A 94 -0.07 -2.37 -1.18
N TRP A 95 0.49 -2.22 -2.37
CA TRP A 95 -0.30 -1.84 -3.54
C TRP A 95 -1.45 -2.82 -3.79
N MET A 96 -1.22 -4.13 -3.62
CA MET A 96 -2.26 -5.14 -3.77
C MET A 96 -3.35 -5.01 -2.70
N ARG A 97 -2.97 -4.84 -1.43
CA ARG A 97 -3.94 -4.69 -0.34
C ARG A 97 -4.74 -3.39 -0.45
N LEU A 98 -4.10 -2.31 -0.87
CA LEU A 98 -4.73 -1.03 -1.15
C LEU A 98 -5.71 -1.14 -2.33
N ALA A 99 -5.30 -1.83 -3.39
CA ALA A 99 -6.13 -2.14 -4.56
C ALA A 99 -7.38 -2.94 -4.17
N GLU A 100 -7.26 -3.97 -3.32
CA GLU A 100 -8.42 -4.75 -2.85
C GLU A 100 -9.43 -3.91 -2.05
N ILE A 101 -8.94 -3.00 -1.21
CA ILE A 101 -9.79 -2.12 -0.41
C ILE A 101 -10.48 -1.09 -1.31
N ARG A 102 -9.74 -0.53 -2.26
CA ARG A 102 -10.21 0.51 -3.17
C ARG A 102 -10.99 -0.04 -4.36
N GLU A 103 -10.99 -1.35 -4.59
CA GLU A 103 -11.74 -2.02 -5.66
C GLU A 103 -13.23 -1.65 -5.66
N LYS A 104 -13.80 -1.46 -4.46
CA LYS A 104 -15.22 -1.14 -4.27
C LYS A 104 -15.56 0.31 -4.61
N ASP A 105 -14.67 1.23 -4.28
CA ASP A 105 -14.94 2.68 -4.35
C ASP A 105 -14.35 3.30 -5.63
N HIS A 106 -13.19 2.82 -6.09
CA HIS A 106 -12.51 3.28 -7.32
C HIS A 106 -11.97 2.11 -8.15
N PRO A 107 -12.86 1.38 -8.85
CA PRO A 107 -12.48 0.25 -9.70
C PRO A 107 -11.52 0.62 -10.84
N GLU A 108 -11.54 1.84 -11.36
CA GLU A 108 -10.66 2.28 -12.47
C GLU A 108 -9.19 2.45 -12.05
N ASP A 109 -8.96 3.09 -10.90
CA ASP A 109 -7.61 3.29 -10.34
C ASP A 109 -6.98 1.94 -9.96
N THR A 110 -7.80 1.07 -9.36
CA THR A 110 -7.44 -0.29 -8.98
C THR A 110 -7.02 -1.14 -10.18
N LEU A 111 -7.76 -1.03 -11.28
CA LEU A 111 -7.48 -1.75 -12.52
C LEU A 111 -6.10 -1.38 -13.07
N SER A 112 -5.71 -0.11 -13.02
CA SER A 112 -4.39 0.35 -13.49
C SER A 112 -3.25 -0.25 -12.66
N VAL A 113 -3.43 -0.36 -11.34
CA VAL A 113 -2.43 -0.99 -10.45
C VAL A 113 -2.31 -2.49 -10.70
N TYR A 114 -3.42 -3.21 -10.86
CA TYR A 114 -3.35 -4.64 -11.20
C TYR A 114 -2.69 -4.89 -12.55
N LYS A 115 -2.94 -4.05 -13.56
CA LYS A 115 -2.28 -4.15 -14.86
C LYS A 115 -0.76 -3.96 -14.75
N ALA A 116 -0.32 -2.93 -14.03
CA ALA A 116 1.11 -2.67 -13.82
C ALA A 116 1.80 -3.82 -13.05
N HIS A 117 1.10 -4.41 -12.07
CA HIS A 117 1.63 -5.54 -11.31
C HIS A 117 1.73 -6.81 -12.16
N ILE A 118 0.74 -7.10 -13.01
CA ILE A 118 0.81 -8.22 -13.96
C ILE A 118 1.99 -8.06 -14.92
N ASP A 119 2.23 -6.86 -15.43
CA ASP A 119 3.38 -6.59 -16.30
C ASP A 119 4.71 -6.89 -15.59
N LEU A 120 4.82 -6.57 -14.30
CA LEU A 120 6.00 -6.90 -13.48
C LEU A 120 6.15 -8.41 -13.26
N ILE A 121 5.05 -9.11 -12.95
CA ILE A 121 5.01 -10.55 -12.73
C ILE A 121 5.37 -11.32 -14.00
N VAL A 122 4.80 -10.95 -15.15
CA VAL A 122 5.05 -11.60 -16.44
C VAL A 122 6.52 -11.43 -16.85
N ALA A 123 7.13 -10.28 -16.55
CA ALA A 123 8.56 -10.06 -16.80
C ALA A 123 9.47 -11.02 -15.99
N GLN A 124 9.03 -11.52 -14.83
CA GLN A 124 9.82 -12.45 -14.01
C GLN A 124 9.88 -13.88 -14.56
N THR A 125 9.15 -14.20 -15.65
CA THR A 125 9.26 -15.45 -16.44
C THR A 125 9.38 -16.75 -15.63
N ASN A 126 8.67 -16.84 -14.50
CA ASN A 126 8.69 -18.02 -13.63
C ASN A 126 7.28 -18.61 -13.44
N ASP A 127 7.19 -19.93 -13.25
CA ASP A 127 5.91 -20.65 -13.19
C ASP A 127 5.01 -20.20 -12.03
N ASN A 128 5.59 -19.71 -10.93
CA ASN A 128 4.81 -19.22 -9.79
C ASN A 128 4.18 -17.86 -10.08
N ALA A 129 4.93 -16.97 -10.73
CA ALA A 129 4.49 -15.69 -11.23
C ALA A 129 3.32 -15.85 -12.21
N TYR A 130 3.35 -16.85 -13.10
CA TYR A 130 2.21 -17.13 -13.98
C TYR A 130 0.94 -17.50 -13.22
N ARG A 131 1.03 -18.32 -12.17
CA ARG A 131 -0.15 -18.65 -11.34
C ARG A 131 -0.70 -17.43 -10.61
N GLU A 132 0.16 -16.53 -10.16
CA GLU A 132 -0.26 -15.28 -9.54
C GLU A 132 -0.89 -14.32 -10.57
N ALA A 133 -0.30 -14.18 -11.75
CA ALA A 133 -0.86 -13.39 -12.85
C ALA A 133 -2.28 -13.83 -13.21
N VAL A 134 -2.54 -15.14 -13.31
CA VAL A 134 -3.88 -15.68 -13.60
C VAL A 134 -4.89 -15.28 -12.52
N ARG A 135 -4.51 -15.29 -11.23
CA ARG A 135 -5.41 -14.85 -10.14
C ARG A 135 -5.77 -13.37 -10.27
N TYR A 136 -4.80 -12.53 -10.65
CA TYR A 136 -5.06 -11.10 -10.85
C TYR A 136 -5.85 -10.81 -12.13
N LEU A 137 -5.67 -11.59 -13.19
CA LEU A 137 -6.48 -11.49 -14.41
C LEU A 137 -7.96 -11.74 -14.13
N ASP A 138 -8.30 -12.71 -13.27
CA ASP A 138 -9.69 -12.98 -12.88
C ASP A 138 -10.30 -11.82 -12.10
N LYS A 139 -9.52 -11.18 -11.21
CA LYS A 139 -9.94 -9.94 -10.52
C LYS A 139 -10.15 -8.78 -11.49
N ILE A 140 -9.25 -8.58 -12.45
CA ILE A 140 -9.37 -7.54 -13.48
C ILE A 140 -10.63 -7.77 -14.30
N ARG A 141 -10.93 -9.02 -14.66
CA ARG A 141 -12.16 -9.36 -15.37
C ARG A 141 -13.40 -8.93 -14.59
N GLY A 142 -13.49 -9.31 -13.32
CA GLY A 142 -14.61 -8.91 -12.46
C GLY A 142 -14.75 -7.39 -12.32
N LEU A 143 -13.61 -6.68 -12.26
CA LEU A 143 -13.57 -5.22 -12.26
C LEU A 143 -14.05 -4.60 -13.58
N MET A 144 -13.58 -5.11 -14.71
CA MET A 144 -13.98 -4.66 -16.04
C MET A 144 -15.46 -4.93 -16.30
N GLU A 145 -16.00 -6.06 -15.84
CA GLU A 145 -17.43 -6.36 -15.89
C GLU A 145 -18.26 -5.34 -15.09
N ARG A 146 -17.83 -4.99 -13.87
CA ARG A 146 -18.48 -3.94 -13.05
C ARG A 146 -18.41 -2.55 -13.69
N LEU A 147 -17.33 -2.27 -14.41
CA LEU A 147 -17.11 -1.02 -15.14
C LEU A 147 -17.81 -0.98 -16.50
N GLY A 148 -18.46 -2.06 -16.94
CA GLY A 148 -19.07 -2.17 -18.27
C GLY A 148 -18.06 -2.25 -19.43
N LYS A 149 -16.78 -2.57 -19.13
CA LYS A 149 -15.67 -2.70 -20.09
C LYS A 149 -15.28 -4.17 -20.32
N ALA A 150 -16.24 -5.09 -20.16
CA ALA A 150 -15.99 -6.53 -20.31
C ALA A 150 -15.45 -6.91 -21.70
N ASP A 151 -15.88 -6.19 -22.74
CA ASP A 151 -15.47 -6.41 -24.12
C ASP A 151 -13.99 -6.07 -24.38
N ASP A 152 -13.37 -5.25 -23.53
CA ASP A 152 -11.95 -4.90 -23.62
C ASP A 152 -11.03 -5.94 -22.97
N PHE A 153 -11.60 -6.84 -22.15
CA PHE A 153 -10.82 -7.85 -21.42
C PHE A 153 -10.08 -8.85 -22.35
N PRO A 154 -10.70 -9.41 -23.41
CA PRO A 154 -9.99 -10.28 -24.35
C PRO A 154 -8.80 -9.58 -25.04
N THR A 155 -8.97 -8.31 -25.41
CA THR A 155 -7.90 -7.48 -26.00
C THR A 155 -6.75 -7.31 -25.03
N TYR A 156 -7.05 -7.01 -23.76
CA TYR A 156 -6.05 -6.92 -22.71
C TYR A 156 -5.34 -8.26 -22.47
N LEU A 157 -6.08 -9.36 -22.39
CA LEU A 157 -5.50 -10.70 -22.19
C LEU A 157 -4.51 -11.08 -23.31
N ASN A 158 -4.82 -10.73 -24.56
CA ASN A 158 -3.91 -10.95 -25.68
C ASN A 158 -2.63 -10.10 -25.53
N SER A 159 -2.75 -8.83 -25.12
CA SER A 159 -1.57 -7.98 -24.88
C SER A 159 -0.65 -8.53 -23.78
N VAL A 160 -1.22 -9.19 -22.76
CA VAL A 160 -0.43 -9.82 -21.68
C VAL A 160 0.25 -11.09 -22.19
N ARG A 161 -0.42 -11.86 -23.07
CA ARG A 161 0.15 -13.06 -23.69
C ARG A 161 1.30 -12.76 -24.65
N GLU A 162 1.23 -11.65 -25.38
CA GLU A 162 2.32 -11.22 -26.28
C GLU A 162 3.57 -10.74 -25.53
N LYS A 163 3.47 -10.42 -24.23
CA LYS A 163 4.60 -10.02 -23.39
C LYS A 163 5.34 -11.19 -22.74
N ASN A 164 4.88 -12.43 -22.93
CA ASN A 164 5.52 -13.69 -22.51
C ASN A 164 6.37 -14.25 -23.66
#